data_AF-A0A5C3L1L1-F1
#
_entry.id   AF-A0A5C3L1L1-F1
#
_cell.length_a   1.000
_cell.length_b   1.000
_cell.length_c   1.000
_cell.angle_alpha   90.00
_cell.angle_beta   90.00
_cell.angle_gamma   90.00
#
_symmetry.space_group_name_H-M   'P 1'
#
loop_
_entity.id
_entity.type
_entity.pdbx_description
1 polymer ?
#
loop_
_entity_poly.entity_id
_entity_poly.type
_entity_poly.pdbx_seq_one_letter_code
_entity_poly.pdbx_strand_id
1 'polypeptide(L)'
;QKWRLLAAAAFLLNVVTVATQLYASPLYWKQPYHNSKLSGAEWVDELIKGHPKRIWSELGMRLHMFLIFMHELQVLCNLTDSQNGVTLNEQAAIFLYM
;
A
#
# COMPACT_ATOMS: atom_id res chain seq x y z
N GLN A 1 14.18 14.32 -45.55
CA GLN A 1 14.61 13.18 -44.72
C GLN A 1 15.32 13.62 -43.43
N LYS A 2 16.36 14.47 -43.47
CA LYS A 2 17.11 14.95 -42.29
C LYS A 2 16.23 15.65 -41.22
N TRP A 3 15.32 16.54 -41.62
CA TRP A 3 14.41 17.24 -40.69
C TRP A 3 13.47 16.31 -39.90
N ARG A 4 13.04 15.19 -40.49
CA ARG A 4 12.17 14.20 -39.82
C ARG A 4 12.95 13.43 -38.75
N LEU A 5 14.22 13.13 -39.01
CA LEU A 5 15.11 12.47 -38.05
C LEU A 5 15.43 13.40 -36.87
N LEU A 6 15.65 14.70 -37.14
CA LEU A 6 15.86 15.70 -36.09
C LEU A 6 14.62 15.88 -35.21
N ALA A 7 13.43 15.93 -35.81
CA ALA A 7 12.18 16.02 -35.06
C ALA A 7 11.93 14.78 -34.18
N ALA A 8 12.21 13.58 -34.69
CA ALA A 8 12.10 12.34 -33.92
C ALA A 8 13.10 12.29 -32.75
N ALA A 9 14.35 12.72 -32.99
CA ALA A 9 15.37 12.79 -31.94
C ALA A 9 15.00 13.79 -30.85
N ALA A 10 14.50 14.98 -31.21
CA ALA A 10 14.03 15.98 -30.26
C ALA A 10 12.85 15.48 -29.43
N PHE A 11 11.93 14.73 -30.04
CA PHE A 11 10.79 14.12 -29.34
C PHE A 11 11.27 13.07 -28.32
N LEU A 12 12.18 12.17 -28.72
CA LEU A 12 12.74 11.16 -27.81
C LEU A 12 13.48 11.80 -26.64
N LEU A 13 14.27 12.84 -26.89
CA LEU A 13 14.95 13.59 -25.82
C LEU A 13 13.94 14.18 -24.84
N ASN A 14 12.87 14.81 -25.32
CA ASN A 14 11.83 15.36 -24.44
C ASN A 14 11.18 14.26 -23.59
N VAL A 15 10.81 13.13 -24.18
CA VAL A 15 10.20 12.00 -23.45
C VAL A 15 11.14 11.46 -22.37
N VAL A 16 12.42 11.25 -22.69
CA VAL A 16 13.42 10.77 -21.72
C VAL A 16 13.62 11.79 -20.60
N THR A 17 13.66 13.08 -20.92
CA THR A 17 13.88 14.13 -19.91
C THR A 17 12.70 14.22 -18.95
N VAL A 18 11.47 14.19 -19.48
CA VAL A 18 10.24 14.19 -18.67
C VAL A 18 10.15 12.93 -17.80
N ALA A 19 10.44 11.76 -18.36
CA ALA A 19 10.46 10.52 -17.58
C ALA A 19 11.50 10.62 -16.45
N THR A 20 12.72 11.04 -16.76
CA THR A 20 13.80 11.19 -15.76
C THR A 20 13.41 12.16 -14.66
N GLN A 21 12.77 13.29 -14.99
CA GLN A 21 12.27 14.25 -14.01
C GLN A 21 11.15 13.67 -13.14
N LEU A 22 10.23 12.89 -13.71
CA LEU A 22 9.20 12.20 -12.94
C LEU A 22 9.83 11.21 -11.96
N TYR A 23 10.69 10.30 -12.43
CA TYR A 23 11.35 9.29 -11.60
C TYR A 23 12.32 9.88 -10.57
N ALA A 24 13.00 10.98 -10.89
CA ALA A 24 13.86 11.70 -9.96
C ALA A 24 13.07 12.60 -8.99
N SER A 25 11.80 12.88 -9.28
CA SER A 25 11.00 13.72 -8.39
C SER A 25 10.79 12.98 -7.06
N PRO A 26 11.06 13.64 -5.92
CA PRO A 26 10.79 13.05 -4.61
C PRO A 26 9.29 12.80 -4.35
N LEU A 27 8.41 13.24 -5.26
CA LEU A 27 6.96 13.05 -5.21
C LEU A 27 6.50 11.76 -5.92
N TYR A 28 7.28 11.21 -6.85
CA TYR A 28 6.83 10.08 -7.67
C TYR A 28 6.76 8.76 -6.90
N TRP A 29 7.54 8.61 -5.83
CA TRP A 29 7.59 7.37 -5.05
C TRP A 29 7.55 7.58 -3.53
N LYS A 30 6.84 8.61 -3.06
CA LYS A 30 6.56 8.77 -1.64
C LYS A 30 5.08 8.53 -1.36
N GLN A 31 4.73 7.25 -1.22
CA GLN A 31 3.55 6.91 -0.44
C GLN A 31 3.88 7.22 1.03
N PRO A 32 3.02 7.95 1.76
CA PRO A 32 3.17 8.13 3.20
C PRO A 32 3.39 6.76 3.84
N TYR A 33 4.40 6.63 4.70
CA TYR A 33 4.76 5.34 5.34
C TYR A 33 4.33 5.28 6.81
N HIS A 34 4.13 6.44 7.47
CA HIS A 34 3.64 6.54 8.85
C HIS A 34 2.64 7.70 8.98
N ASN A 35 1.50 7.62 8.28
CA ASN A 35 0.41 8.59 8.43
C ASN A 35 -0.65 8.15 9.43
N SER A 36 -0.39 7.07 10.18
CA SER A 36 -1.34 6.42 11.07
C SER A 36 -1.94 7.41 12.04
N LYS A 37 -3.23 7.63 11.88
CA LYS A 37 -4.05 8.32 12.87
C LYS A 37 -4.11 7.46 14.14
N LEU A 38 -4.33 8.11 15.27
CA LEU A 38 -4.26 7.54 16.63
C LEU A 38 -5.43 6.58 16.97
N SER A 39 -5.90 5.76 16.01
CA SER A 39 -6.85 4.67 16.25
C SER A 39 -6.40 3.38 15.56
N GLY A 40 -6.61 2.23 16.21
CA GLY A 40 -6.18 0.95 15.64
C GLY A 40 -6.97 0.58 14.39
N ALA A 41 -8.26 0.94 14.31
CA ALA A 41 -9.06 0.78 13.10
C ALA A 41 -8.49 1.56 11.88
N GLU A 42 -8.08 2.82 12.07
CA GLU A 42 -7.46 3.60 10.98
C GLU A 42 -6.05 3.09 10.65
N TRP A 43 -5.30 2.61 11.64
CA TRP A 43 -4.02 1.94 11.39
C TRP A 43 -4.18 0.69 10.52
N VAL A 44 -5.17 -0.17 10.80
CA VAL A 44 -5.45 -1.34 9.96
C VAL A 44 -5.90 -0.93 8.56
N ASP A 45 -6.73 0.11 8.44
CA ASP A 45 -7.14 0.64 7.13
C ASP A 45 -5.93 1.06 6.30
N GLU A 46 -4.92 1.66 6.93
CA GLU A 46 -3.66 2.00 6.27
C GLU A 46 -2.81 0.80 5.90
N LEU A 47 -2.81 -0.28 6.70
CA LEU A 47 -2.12 -1.52 6.31
C LEU A 47 -2.75 -2.13 5.06
N ILE A 48 -4.08 -2.10 4.98
CA ILE A 48 -4.84 -2.71 3.88
C ILE A 48 -4.76 -1.87 2.61
N LYS A 49 -4.94 -0.54 2.71
CA LYS A 49 -5.01 0.37 1.56
C LYS A 49 -3.68 1.04 1.21
N GLY A 50 -2.71 0.98 2.12
CA GLY A 50 -1.42 1.65 1.97
C GLY A 50 -0.42 0.85 1.14
N HIS A 51 0.86 1.12 1.40
CA HIS A 51 1.95 0.53 0.63
C HIS A 51 2.04 -0.99 0.90
N PRO A 52 2.10 -1.87 -0.14
CA PRO A 52 2.07 -3.33 0.05
C PRO A 52 3.20 -3.91 0.91
N LYS A 53 4.34 -3.22 1.00
CA LYS A 53 5.43 -3.60 1.92
C LYS A 53 5.10 -3.35 3.39
N ARG A 54 4.19 -2.43 3.71
CA ARG A 54 3.88 -2.04 5.09
C ARG A 54 3.18 -3.19 5.82
N ILE A 55 2.15 -3.79 5.23
CA ILE A 55 1.50 -4.96 5.85
C ILE A 55 2.47 -6.14 6.05
N TRP A 56 3.43 -6.30 5.14
CA TRP A 56 4.49 -7.30 5.29
C TRP A 56 5.44 -6.97 6.44
N SER A 57 5.86 -5.71 6.58
CA SER A 57 6.78 -5.31 7.65
C SER A 57 6.12 -5.34 9.03
N GLU A 58 4.84 -5.00 9.11
CA GLU A 58 4.11 -4.84 10.39
C GLU A 58 3.47 -6.15 10.85
N LEU A 59 2.89 -6.95 9.93
CA LEU A 59 2.18 -8.20 10.28
C LEU A 59 2.94 -9.46 9.87
N GLY A 60 4.10 -9.34 9.20
CA GLY A 60 4.86 -10.48 8.69
C GLY A 60 4.20 -11.23 7.52
N MET A 61 3.13 -10.69 6.93
CA MET A 61 2.36 -11.36 5.88
C MET A 61 1.91 -10.42 4.75
N ARG A 62 1.62 -10.99 3.58
CA ARG A 62 1.14 -10.22 2.41
C ARG A 62 -0.35 -9.90 2.54
N LEU A 63 -0.81 -8.81 1.91
CA LEU A 63 -2.20 -8.35 1.95
C LEU A 63 -3.23 -9.45 1.65
N HIS A 64 -3.05 -10.20 0.55
CA HIS A 64 -3.99 -11.26 0.19
C HIS A 64 -4.04 -12.38 1.24
N MET A 65 -2.92 -12.69 1.90
CA MET A 65 -2.89 -13.68 2.97
C MET A 65 -3.63 -13.17 4.21
N PHE A 66 -3.49 -11.88 4.53
CA PHE A 66 -4.22 -11.27 5.63
C PHE A 66 -5.74 -11.31 5.37
N LEU A 67 -6.19 -10.99 4.15
CA LEU A 67 -7.61 -11.06 3.77
C LEU A 67 -8.17 -12.49 3.83
N ILE A 68 -7.39 -13.49 3.37
CA ILE A 68 -7.78 -14.91 3.49
C ILE A 68 -7.88 -15.29 4.96
N PHE A 69 -6.87 -14.96 5.77
CA PHE A 69 -6.87 -15.22 7.21
C PHE A 69 -8.11 -14.64 7.89
N MET A 70 -8.44 -13.37 7.60
CA MET A 70 -9.66 -12.73 8.12
C MET A 70 -10.94 -13.44 7.69
N HIS A 71 -11.01 -13.89 6.43
CA HIS A 71 -12.16 -14.64 5.93
C HIS A 71 -12.33 -15.97 6.66
N GLU A 72 -11.24 -16.72 6.88
CA GLU A 72 -11.27 -17.99 7.61
C GLU A 72 -11.71 -17.80 9.07
N LEU A 73 -11.24 -16.74 9.74
CA LEU A 73 -11.68 -16.42 11.11
C LEU A 73 -13.19 -16.13 11.20
N GLN A 74 -13.74 -15.45 10.19
CA GLN A 74 -15.18 -15.16 10.15
C GLN A 74 -16.00 -16.41 9.80
N VAL A 75 -15.58 -17.19 8.81
CA VAL A 75 -16.36 -18.32 8.29
C VAL A 75 -16.22 -19.57 9.15
N LEU A 76 -15.01 -19.93 9.55
CA LEU A 76 -14.75 -21.17 10.28
C LEU A 76 -14.92 -21.00 11.80
N CYS A 77 -14.51 -19.86 12.34
CA CYS A 77 -14.51 -19.62 13.78
C CYS A 77 -15.71 -18.78 14.26
N ASN A 78 -16.52 -18.24 13.34
CA ASN A 78 -17.65 -17.35 13.62
C ASN A 78 -17.25 -16.18 14.54
N LEU A 79 -16.02 -15.68 14.37
CA LEU A 79 -15.53 -14.53 15.13
C LEU A 79 -16.12 -13.25 14.56
N THR A 80 -16.53 -12.37 15.45
CA THR A 80 -17.12 -11.07 15.13
C THR A 80 -16.42 -9.97 15.91
N ASP A 81 -16.78 -8.73 15.63
CA ASP A 81 -16.29 -7.57 16.36
C ASP A 81 -16.56 -7.69 17.87
N SER A 82 -15.69 -7.08 18.67
CA SER A 82 -15.85 -7.01 20.12
C SER A 82 -17.05 -6.15 20.51
N GLN A 83 -17.68 -6.51 21.62
CA GLN A 83 -18.70 -5.68 22.28
C GLN A 83 -18.18 -4.28 22.66
N ASN A 84 -16.86 -4.13 22.81
CA ASN A 84 -16.22 -2.86 23.16
C ASN A 84 -15.89 -2.00 21.93
N GLY A 85 -16.37 -2.36 20.73
CA GLY A 85 -16.19 -1.58 19.51
C GLY A 85 -14.85 -1.80 18.78
N VAL A 86 -14.06 -2.80 19.19
CA VAL A 86 -12.82 -3.18 18.50
C VAL A 86 -13.17 -4.15 17.37
N THR A 87 -12.80 -3.80 16.14
CA THR A 87 -13.10 -4.63 14.98
C THR A 87 -12.27 -5.92 14.97
N LEU A 88 -12.78 -6.99 14.37
CA LEU A 88 -12.03 -8.25 14.22
C LEU A 88 -10.70 -8.03 13.49
N ASN A 89 -10.69 -7.14 12.48
CA ASN A 89 -9.48 -6.77 11.73
C ASN A 89 -8.43 -6.14 12.64
N GLU A 90 -8.86 -5.25 13.53
CA GLU A 90 -7.99 -4.59 14.52
C GLU A 90 -7.45 -5.57 15.54
N GLN A 91 -8.29 -6.48 16.05
CA GLN A 91 -7.85 -7.54 16.96
C GLN A 91 -6.79 -8.45 16.33
N ALA A 92 -7.06 -8.91 15.10
CA ALA A 92 -6.15 -9.75 14.36
C ALA A 92 -4.83 -9.03 14.04
N ALA A 93 -4.89 -7.78 13.61
CA ALA A 93 -3.70 -6.99 13.33
C ALA A 93 -2.86 -6.73 14.59
N ILE A 94 -3.49 -6.44 15.74
CA ILE A 94 -2.80 -6.32 17.03
C ILE A 94 -2.13 -7.65 17.43
N PHE A 95 -2.84 -8.78 17.23
CA PHE A 95 -2.30 -10.10 17.54
C PHE A 95 -1.08 -10.46 16.67
N LEU A 96 -1.07 -10.05 15.40
CA LEU A 96 -0.02 -10.34 14.42
C LEU A 96 1.14 -9.33 14.41
N TYR A 97 1.02 -8.23 15.13
CA TYR A 97 2.02 -7.18 15.17
C TYR A 97 3.36 -7.70 15.72
N MET A 98 4.47 -7.51 14.98
CA MET A 98 5.83 -7.98 15.33
C MET A 98 6.86 -6.86 15.42
#